data_AF-A0A1E4S3Q4-F1
#
_entry.id   AF-A0A1E4S3Q4-F1
#
_cell.length_a   1.000
_cell.length_b   1.000
_cell.length_c   1.000
_cell.angle_alpha   90.00
_cell.angle_beta   90.00
_cell.angle_gamma   90.00
#
_symmetry.space_group_name_H-M   'P 1'
#
loop_
_entity.id
_entity.type
_entity.pdbx_description
1 polymer ?
#
loop_
_entity_poly.entity_id
_entity_poly.type
_entity_poly.pdbx_seq_one_letter_code
_entity_poly.pdbx_strand_id
1 'polypeptide(L)'
;MSKQAWGTPPNAKSKGLETTVSNYESGILISQRHYPGKKLVPVELGEDYSSLLEHEVPIILPFKVPPPKYSDTDKPWCIFG
;
A
#
# COMPACT_ATOMS: atom_id res chain seq x y z
N MET A 1 -2.56 9.30 -3.42
CA MET A 1 -3.33 8.49 -4.40
C MET A 1 -3.89 9.41 -5.47
N SER A 2 -3.35 9.39 -6.68
CA SER A 2 -3.78 10.28 -7.77
C SER A 2 -3.81 9.54 -9.11
N LYS A 3 -4.68 9.98 -10.03
CA LYS A 3 -4.72 9.50 -11.42
C LYS A 3 -3.43 9.85 -12.18
N GLN A 4 -2.77 10.93 -11.80
CA GLN A 4 -1.52 11.36 -12.44
C GLN A 4 -0.35 10.41 -12.14
N ALA A 5 -0.32 9.81 -10.94
CA ALA A 5 0.69 8.85 -10.53
C ALA A 5 0.42 7.43 -11.04
N TRP A 6 -0.85 7.00 -11.03
CA TRP A 6 -1.23 5.61 -11.35
C TRP A 6 -1.81 5.41 -12.74
N GLY A 7 -2.22 6.49 -13.41
CA GLY A 7 -3.00 6.45 -14.63
C GLY A 7 -4.47 6.12 -14.40
N THR A 8 -5.18 5.87 -15.50
CA THR A 8 -6.58 5.41 -15.49
C THR A 8 -6.71 4.17 -16.37
N PRO A 9 -7.54 3.19 -15.98
CA PRO A 9 -7.78 2.02 -16.81
C PRO A 9 -8.34 2.43 -18.19
N PRO A 10 -8.05 1.67 -19.26
CA PRO A 10 -8.54 1.97 -20.60
C PRO A 10 -10.07 2.04 -20.60
N ASN A 11 -10.63 3.06 -21.27
CA ASN A 11 -12.07 3.22 -21.37
C ASN A 11 -12.63 2.21 -22.39
N ALA A 12 -13.53 1.32 -21.95
CA ALA A 12 -14.15 0.31 -22.81
C ALA A 12 -14.91 0.89 -24.02
N LYS A 13 -15.26 2.19 -23.99
CA LYS A 13 -15.93 2.90 -25.11
C LYS A 13 -14.96 3.58 -26.08
N SER A 14 -13.68 3.72 -25.74
CA SER A 14 -12.66 4.26 -26.64
C SER A 14 -11.94 3.11 -27.33
N LYS A 15 -11.69 3.23 -28.64
CA LYS A 15 -11.06 2.19 -29.48
C LYS A 15 -9.58 1.89 -29.15
N GLY A 16 -9.04 2.39 -28.04
CA GLY A 16 -7.63 2.28 -27.66
C GLY A 16 -7.44 1.65 -26.28
N LEU A 17 -6.44 0.75 -26.17
CA LEU A 17 -5.97 0.15 -24.92
C LEU A 17 -4.88 1.02 -24.26
N GLU A 18 -5.05 2.34 -24.29
CA GLU A 18 -4.03 3.26 -23.79
C GLU A 18 -4.33 3.69 -22.36
N THR A 19 -3.28 3.74 -21.53
CA THR A 19 -3.30 4.31 -20.18
C THR A 19 -2.30 5.44 -20.14
N THR A 20 -2.76 6.64 -19.80
CA THR A 20 -1.90 7.82 -19.66
C THR A 20 -1.49 7.99 -18.21
N VAL A 21 -0.18 8.13 -17.97
CA VAL A 21 0.42 8.51 -16.68
C VAL A 21 1.13 9.85 -16.88
N SER A 22 1.04 10.76 -15.91
CA SER A 22 1.59 12.12 -16.04
C SER A 22 2.83 12.36 -15.19
N ASN A 23 3.05 11.54 -14.17
CA ASN A 23 4.17 11.69 -13.24
C ASN A 23 5.17 10.54 -13.39
N TYR A 24 6.45 10.83 -13.15
CA TYR A 24 7.46 9.81 -12.96
C TYR A 24 7.49 9.40 -11.50
N GLU A 25 7.08 8.15 -11.23
CA GLU A 25 7.04 7.58 -9.89
C GLU A 25 7.72 6.21 -9.93
N SER A 26 8.31 5.77 -8.81
CA SER A 26 8.94 4.46 -8.68
C SER A 26 8.69 3.87 -7.30
N GLY A 27 8.64 2.55 -7.20
CA GLY A 27 8.40 1.83 -5.95
C GLY A 27 8.90 0.39 -6.01
N ILE A 28 8.95 -0.25 -4.85
CA ILE A 28 9.40 -1.64 -4.69
C ILE A 28 8.19 -2.51 -4.34
N LEU A 29 8.03 -3.63 -5.05
CA LEU A 29 7.02 -4.63 -4.74
C LEU A 29 7.62 -5.75 -3.89
N ILE A 30 7.25 -5.79 -2.61
CA ILE A 30 7.48 -6.95 -1.74
C ILE A 30 6.34 -7.93 -1.98
N SER A 31 6.65 -9.15 -2.44
CA SER A 31 5.66 -10.15 -2.82
C SER A 31 6.02 -11.52 -2.25
N GLN A 32 5.00 -12.28 -1.86
CA GLN A 32 5.12 -13.64 -1.36
C GLN A 32 5.91 -14.58 -2.30
N ARG A 33 5.87 -14.32 -3.61
CA ARG A 33 6.63 -15.08 -4.61
C ARG A 33 8.14 -14.96 -4.45
N HIS A 34 8.62 -13.85 -3.89
CA HIS A 34 10.05 -13.61 -3.64
C HIS A 34 10.54 -14.23 -2.32
N TYR A 35 9.62 -14.76 -1.50
CA TYR A 35 9.91 -15.35 -0.18
C TYR A 35 9.26 -16.75 -0.06
N PRO A 36 9.70 -17.74 -0.85
CA PRO A 36 9.10 -19.07 -0.84
C PRO A 36 9.25 -19.76 0.52
N GLY A 37 8.18 -20.39 1.00
CA GLY A 37 8.17 -21.09 2.29
C GLY A 37 8.25 -20.18 3.52
N LYS A 38 8.27 -18.85 3.33
CA LYS A 38 8.21 -17.86 4.41
C LYS A 38 6.84 -17.18 4.41
N LYS A 39 6.39 -16.64 5.53
CA LYS A 39 5.16 -15.86 5.67
C LYS A 39 5.53 -14.40 5.90
N LEU A 40 5.03 -13.51 5.06
CA LEU A 40 5.20 -12.07 5.25
C LEU A 40 4.22 -11.57 6.33
N VAL A 41 4.74 -10.98 7.40
CA VAL A 41 3.94 -10.56 8.57
C VAL A 41 4.06 -9.05 8.77
N PRO A 42 2.97 -8.27 8.69
CA PRO A 42 3.01 -6.84 9.00
C PRO A 42 3.28 -6.64 10.49
N VAL A 43 4.22 -5.77 10.83
CA VAL A 43 4.55 -5.38 12.22
C VAL A 43 4.61 -3.85 12.31
N GLU A 44 4.13 -3.26 13.41
CA GLU A 44 4.18 -1.81 13.59
C GLU A 44 5.61 -1.37 13.94
N LEU A 45 6.02 -0.22 13.42
CA LEU A 45 7.33 0.36 13.71
C LEU A 45 7.48 0.61 15.22
N GLY A 46 8.47 -0.05 15.83
CA GLY A 46 8.76 0.04 17.26
C GLY A 46 8.21 -1.13 18.09
N GLU A 47 7.45 -2.05 17.49
CA GLU A 47 7.09 -3.32 18.13
C GLU A 47 8.30 -4.28 18.19
N ASP A 48 8.38 -5.05 19.27
CA ASP A 48 9.32 -6.15 19.37
C ASP A 48 8.84 -7.33 18.51
N TYR A 49 9.65 -7.70 17.52
CA TYR A 49 9.41 -8.82 16.62
C TYR A 49 10.31 -10.03 16.91
N SER A 50 10.96 -10.07 18.08
CA SER A 50 11.80 -11.19 18.53
C SER A 50 11.03 -12.51 18.67
N SER A 51 9.70 -12.46 18.81
CA SER A 51 8.83 -13.63 18.90
C SER A 51 8.41 -14.23 17.55
N LEU A 52 8.84 -13.66 16.42
CA LEU A 52 8.52 -14.18 15.10
C LEU A 52 9.16 -15.56 14.90
N LEU A 53 8.42 -16.45 14.23
CA LEU A 53 8.92 -17.78 13.91
C LEU A 53 10.00 -17.69 12.82
N GLU A 54 10.89 -18.68 12.73
CA GLU A 54 11.98 -18.70 11.73
C GLU A 54 11.48 -18.57 10.28
N HIS A 55 10.24 -19.02 10.02
CA HIS A 55 9.61 -18.93 8.72
C HIS A 55 8.79 -17.65 8.52
N GLU A 56 8.83 -16.69 9.44
CA GLU A 56 8.15 -15.41 9.33
C GLU A 56 9.14 -14.29 8.99
N VAL A 57 8.72 -13.40 8.10
CA VAL A 57 9.53 -12.25 7.66
C VAL A 57 8.71 -10.99 7.97
N PRO A 58 9.20 -10.09 8.85
CA PRO A 58 8.49 -8.88 9.19
C PRO A 58 8.46 -7.89 8.02
N ILE A 59 7.29 -7.32 7.75
CA ILE A 59 7.11 -6.11 6.95
C ILE A 59 6.81 -4.98 7.93
N ILE A 60 7.81 -4.13 8.15
CA ILE A 60 7.70 -3.04 9.12
C ILE A 60 6.87 -1.91 8.51
N LEU A 61 5.78 -1.53 9.20
CA LEU A 61 4.85 -0.50 8.78
C LEU A 61 4.85 0.65 9.78
N PRO A 62 4.86 1.92 9.33
CA PRO A 62 4.82 3.08 10.22
C PRO A 62 3.40 3.37 10.74
N PHE A 63 2.51 2.39 10.75
CA PHE A 63 1.11 2.52 11.16
C PHE A 63 0.54 1.17 11.62
N LYS A 64 -0.54 1.26 12.42
CA LYS A 64 -1.27 0.12 12.96
C LYS A 64 -2.00 -0.69 11.89
N VAL A 65 -2.03 -2.00 12.09
CA VAL A 65 -2.81 -2.94 11.30
C VAL A 65 -3.69 -3.78 12.24
N PRO A 66 -5.02 -3.88 12.00
CA PRO A 66 -5.77 -3.22 10.94
C PRO A 66 -5.87 -1.69 11.14
N PRO A 67 -5.99 -0.90 10.06
CA PRO A 67 -6.20 0.53 10.19
C PRO A 67 -7.55 0.81 10.88
N PRO A 68 -7.61 1.73 11.84
CA PRO A 68 -8.87 2.09 12.50
C PRO A 68 -9.80 2.78 11.50
N LYS A 69 -11.10 2.47 11.59
CA LYS A 69 -12.12 3.17 10.81
C LYS A 69 -12.30 4.58 11.36
N TYR A 70 -12.55 5.55 10.46
CA TYR A 70 -12.97 6.89 10.86
C TYR A 70 -14.30 6.82 11.61
N SER A 71 -14.39 7.59 12.69
CA SER A 71 -15.62 7.87 13.41
C SER A 71 -16.50 8.86 12.64
N ASP A 72 -17.75 9.01 13.07
CA ASP A 72 -18.71 9.94 12.44
C ASP A 72 -18.30 11.41 12.59
N THR A 73 -17.42 11.72 13.54
CA THR A 73 -16.90 13.08 13.79
C THR A 73 -15.57 13.36 13.09
N ASP A 74 -14.88 12.32 12.61
CA ASP A 74 -13.60 12.49 11.94
C ASP A 74 -13.78 13.17 10.59
N LYS A 75 -12.83 14.05 10.26
CA LYS A 75 -12.76 14.70 8.96
C LYS A 75 -11.35 14.52 8.39
N PRO A 76 -11.23 14.29 7.07
CA PRO A 76 -9.92 14.32 6.44
C PRO A 76 -9.32 15.72 6.59
N TRP A 77 -8.01 15.77 6.84
CA TRP A 77 -7.28 17.04 6.85
C TRP A 77 -7.41 17.75 5.50
N CYS A 78 -7.75 19.04 5.53
CA CYS A 78 -7.82 19.91 4.36
C CYS A 78 -6.96 21.15 4.58
N ILE A 79 -5.97 21.37 3.71
CA ILE A 79 -4.96 22.44 3.86
C ILE A 79 -5.59 23.85 3.77
N PHE A 80 -6.79 23.97 3.19
CA PHE A 80 -7.49 25.25 3.02
C PHE A 80 -8.96 25.16 3.49
N GLY A 81 -9.22 24.38 4.54
CA GLY A 81 -10.56 24.15 5.09
C GLY A 81 -11.20 25.38 5.71
#